data_AF-A0A653BQN8-F1
#
_entry.id   AF-A0A653BQN8-F1
#
_cell.length_a   1.000
_cell.length_b   1.000
_cell.length_c   1.000
_cell.angle_alpha   90.00
_cell.angle_beta   90.00
_cell.angle_gamma   90.00
#
_symmetry.space_group_name_H-M   'P 1'
#
loop_
_entity.id
_entity.type
_entity.pdbx_description
1 polymer ?
#
loop_
_entity_poly.entity_id
_entity_poly.type
_entity_poly.pdbx_seq_one_letter_code
_entity_poly.pdbx_strand_id
1 'polypeptide(L)'
;MPRAFTEAQAEAMVTIVFSAGAEALDVSIEQRKQLEERLVLQLRMISKGQDKGTLLLALIAGLSINGTFAAIFSSIVPFSIFPIIALVLTVYCLHQRYQNRTMPVGLPGLAAASFILGVLLYSTVVRAEYPDIGSNFLPAVLSVALVFWIGSRMRSRKSQLPE
;
A
#
# COMPACT_ATOMS: atom_id res chain seq x y z
N MET A 1 6.14 11.03 -3.11
CA MET A 1 7.42 10.41 -3.52
C MET A 1 8.15 11.43 -4.39
N PRO A 2 9.41 11.75 -4.10
CA PRO A 2 10.21 12.63 -4.96
C PRO A 2 10.31 11.99 -6.35
N ARG A 3 10.15 12.79 -7.42
CA ARG A 3 10.26 12.35 -8.82
C ARG A 3 11.51 11.49 -9.06
N ALA A 4 12.59 11.81 -8.36
CA ALA A 4 13.85 11.07 -8.30
C ALA A 4 13.69 9.56 -8.09
N PHE A 5 12.74 9.07 -7.27
CA PHE A 5 12.56 7.62 -7.08
C PHE A 5 11.93 6.93 -8.29
N THR A 6 10.96 7.56 -8.94
CA THR A 6 10.34 7.03 -10.17
C THR A 6 11.27 7.11 -11.37
N GLU A 7 12.07 8.17 -11.43
CA GLU A 7 13.11 8.36 -12.43
C GLU A 7 14.23 7.32 -12.23
N ALA A 8 14.74 7.18 -11.01
CA ALA A 8 15.69 6.13 -10.66
C ALA A 8 15.11 4.71 -10.89
N GLN A 9 13.80 4.51 -10.67
CA GLN A 9 13.14 3.25 -10.95
C GLN A 9 13.06 2.96 -12.46
N ALA A 10 12.74 3.96 -13.26
CA ALA A 10 12.69 3.85 -14.72
C ALA A 10 14.08 3.66 -15.31
N GLU A 11 15.07 4.43 -14.85
CA GLU A 11 16.48 4.26 -15.20
C GLU A 11 17.00 2.88 -14.81
N ALA A 12 16.65 2.37 -13.62
CA ALA A 12 17.02 1.02 -13.21
C ALA A 12 16.38 -0.05 -14.11
N MET A 13 15.09 0.09 -14.47
CA MET A 13 14.44 -0.82 -15.42
C MET A 13 15.13 -0.80 -16.78
N VAL A 14 15.41 0.38 -17.34
CA VAL A 14 16.08 0.53 -18.65
C VAL A 14 17.49 -0.06 -18.60
N THR A 15 18.27 0.26 -17.57
CA THR A 15 19.64 -0.23 -17.38
C THR A 15 19.67 -1.76 -17.31
N ILE A 16 18.74 -2.37 -16.56
CA ILE A 16 18.67 -3.83 -16.41
C ILE A 16 18.30 -4.50 -17.74
N VAL A 17 17.31 -3.98 -18.47
CA VAL A 17 16.91 -4.55 -19.78
C VAL A 17 18.04 -4.42 -20.79
N PHE A 18 18.74 -3.28 -20.82
CA PHE A 18 19.83 -3.06 -21.76
C PHE A 18 21.05 -3.92 -21.43
N SER A 19 21.42 -4.01 -20.15
CA SER A 19 22.53 -4.86 -19.69
C SER A 19 22.24 -6.33 -19.96
N ALA A 20 21.04 -6.83 -19.66
CA ALA A 20 20.65 -8.20 -19.95
C ALA A 20 20.53 -8.45 -21.46
N GLY A 21 20.14 -7.46 -22.25
CA GLY A 21 20.14 -7.54 -23.71
C GLY A 21 21.55 -7.73 -24.29
N ALA A 22 22.54 -7.05 -23.73
CA ALA A 22 23.94 -7.27 -24.08
C ALA A 22 24.43 -8.65 -23.64
N GLU A 23 24.13 -9.05 -22.40
CA GLU A 23 24.50 -10.35 -21.85
C GLU A 23 23.84 -11.52 -22.61
N ALA A 24 22.65 -11.31 -23.18
CA ALA A 24 21.97 -12.29 -24.03
C ALA A 24 22.70 -12.56 -25.36
N LEU A 25 23.50 -11.62 -25.87
CA LEU A 25 24.28 -11.80 -27.10
C LEU A 25 25.43 -12.79 -26.92
N ASP A 26 26.02 -12.83 -25.73
CA ASP A 26 27.24 -13.61 -25.43
C ASP A 26 26.97 -15.01 -24.87
N VAL A 27 25.72 -15.32 -24.49
CA VAL A 27 25.37 -16.57 -23.78
C VAL A 27 24.62 -17.59 -24.65
N SER A 28 24.84 -18.87 -24.32
CA SER A 28 24.18 -20.02 -24.95
C SER A 28 22.67 -20.08 -24.66
N ILE A 29 21.90 -20.80 -25.49
CA ILE A 29 20.43 -20.87 -25.41
C ILE A 29 19.93 -21.30 -24.02
N GLU A 30 20.66 -22.18 -23.34
CA GLU A 30 20.30 -22.66 -21.99
C GLU A 30 20.49 -21.57 -20.91
N GLN A 31 21.56 -20.78 -21.02
CA GLN A 31 21.84 -19.66 -20.11
C GLN A 31 20.90 -18.48 -20.34
N ARG A 32 20.37 -18.31 -21.56
CA ARG A 32 19.36 -17.27 -21.87
C ARG A 32 18.10 -17.43 -21.03
N LYS A 33 17.63 -18.66 -20.77
CA LYS A 33 16.48 -18.90 -19.89
C LYS A 33 16.75 -18.44 -18.46
N GLN A 34 17.92 -18.73 -17.92
CA GLN A 34 18.28 -18.27 -16.57
C GLN A 34 18.41 -16.74 -16.51
N LEU A 35 18.94 -16.12 -17.56
CA LEU A 35 19.02 -14.67 -17.68
C LEU A 35 17.63 -14.03 -17.76
N GLU A 36 16.72 -14.63 -18.52
CA GLU A 36 15.32 -14.20 -18.63
C GLU A 36 14.61 -14.27 -17.29
N GLU A 37 14.71 -15.39 -16.56
CA GLU A 37 14.11 -15.53 -15.21
C GLU A 37 14.66 -14.47 -14.25
N ARG A 38 15.98 -14.23 -14.25
CA ARG A 38 16.62 -13.21 -13.42
C ARG A 38 16.14 -11.80 -13.77
N LEU A 39 16.05 -11.47 -15.06
CA LEU A 39 15.57 -10.18 -15.54
C LEU A 39 14.10 -9.96 -15.15
N VAL A 40 13.24 -10.96 -15.35
CA VAL A 40 11.83 -10.91 -14.96
C VAL A 40 11.69 -10.70 -13.45
N LEU A 41 12.49 -11.40 -12.63
CA LEU A 41 12.50 -11.23 -11.19
C LEU A 41 12.96 -9.81 -10.77
N GLN A 42 14.03 -9.28 -11.37
CA GLN A 42 14.52 -7.93 -11.08
C GLN A 42 13.50 -6.85 -11.46
N LEU A 43 12.92 -6.92 -12.66
CA LEU A 43 11.87 -6.00 -13.12
C LEU A 43 10.63 -6.06 -12.22
N ARG A 44 10.23 -7.28 -11.81
CA ARG A 44 9.12 -7.47 -10.88
C ARG A 44 9.41 -6.85 -9.51
N MET A 45 10.58 -7.06 -8.94
CA MET A 45 10.94 -6.47 -7.64
C MET A 45 10.86 -4.95 -7.66
N ILE A 46 11.36 -4.35 -8.74
CA ILE A 46 11.32 -2.90 -8.95
C ILE A 46 9.87 -2.42 -9.04
N SER A 47 9.00 -3.07 -9.82
CA SER A 47 7.59 -2.70 -9.98
C SER A 47 6.75 -2.86 -8.69
N LYS A 48 6.97 -3.95 -7.93
CA LYS A 48 6.10 -4.39 -6.82
C LYS A 48 6.19 -3.55 -5.55
N GLY A 49 7.26 -2.77 -5.38
CA GLY A 49 7.44 -1.90 -4.20
C GLY A 49 6.37 -0.81 -4.08
N GLN A 50 5.66 -0.51 -5.16
CA GLN A 50 4.83 0.70 -5.24
C GLN A 50 3.38 0.51 -4.82
N ASP A 51 2.79 -0.67 -5.02
CA ASP A 51 1.40 -0.94 -4.65
C ASP A 51 1.20 -0.92 -3.13
N LYS A 52 2.16 -1.47 -2.40
CA LYS A 52 2.15 -1.51 -0.93
C LYS A 52 2.10 -0.12 -0.32
N GLY A 53 2.80 0.84 -0.94
CA GLY A 53 2.79 2.21 -0.48
C GLY A 53 1.41 2.86 -0.55
N THR A 54 0.54 2.48 -1.50
CA THR A 54 -0.79 3.10 -1.65
C THR A 54 -1.75 2.53 -0.62
N LEU A 55 -1.65 1.23 -0.34
CA LEU A 55 -2.39 0.59 0.74
C LEU A 55 -2.01 1.16 2.11
N LEU A 56 -0.71 1.37 2.35
CA LEU A 56 -0.22 1.96 3.59
C LEU A 56 -0.72 3.40 3.78
N LEU A 57 -0.65 4.23 2.74
CA LEU A 57 -1.21 5.59 2.80
C LEU A 57 -2.71 5.55 3.04
N ALA A 58 -3.46 4.69 2.37
CA ALA A 58 -4.90 4.58 2.60
C ALA A 58 -5.23 4.13 4.04
N LEU A 59 -4.46 3.19 4.60
CA LEU A 59 -4.58 2.77 5.99
C LEU A 59 -4.31 3.93 6.97
N ILE A 60 -3.22 4.66 6.77
CA ILE A 60 -2.86 5.83 7.59
C ILE A 60 -3.95 6.90 7.49
N ALA A 61 -4.50 7.17 6.30
CA ALA A 61 -5.61 8.10 6.14
C ALA A 61 -6.83 7.66 6.96
N GLY A 62 -7.16 6.37 6.95
CA GLY A 62 -8.26 5.82 7.76
C GLY A 62 -8.04 6.01 9.26
N LEU A 63 -6.85 5.69 9.77
CA LEU A 63 -6.50 5.92 11.18
C LEU A 63 -6.56 7.40 11.54
N SER A 64 -5.97 8.26 10.71
CA SER A 64 -5.85 9.68 10.97
C SER A 64 -7.18 10.41 10.92
N ILE A 65 -8.09 10.07 9.99
CA ILE A 65 -9.45 10.66 9.97
C ILE A 65 -10.20 10.31 11.25
N ASN A 66 -10.21 9.04 11.63
CA ASN A 66 -10.93 8.60 12.82
C ASN A 66 -10.31 9.21 14.10
N GLY A 67 -8.98 9.29 14.15
CA GLY A 67 -8.25 9.97 15.24
C GLY A 67 -8.52 11.46 15.34
N THR A 68 -8.55 12.18 14.21
CA THR A 68 -8.93 13.60 14.18
C THR A 68 -10.38 13.80 14.63
N PHE A 69 -11.30 12.96 14.16
CA PHE A 69 -12.71 13.06 14.54
C PHE A 69 -12.90 12.79 16.05
N ALA A 70 -12.27 11.74 16.57
CA ALA A 70 -12.33 11.42 17.99
C ALA A 70 -11.71 12.53 18.86
N ALA A 71 -10.56 13.09 18.47
CA ALA A 71 -9.91 14.16 19.21
C ALA A 71 -10.71 15.49 19.24
N ILE A 72 -11.55 15.75 18.22
CA ILE A 72 -12.34 16.97 18.11
C ILE A 72 -13.71 16.82 18.79
N PHE A 73 -14.34 15.65 18.67
CA PHE A 73 -15.73 15.44 19.12
C PHE A 73 -15.85 14.65 20.44
N SER A 74 -14.81 13.94 20.87
CA SER A 74 -14.83 13.14 22.10
C SER A 74 -13.90 13.76 23.14
N SER A 75 -14.46 14.13 24.29
CA SER A 75 -13.68 14.57 25.46
C SER A 75 -12.92 13.43 26.14
N ILE A 76 -13.18 12.18 25.73
CA ILE A 76 -12.55 10.97 26.29
C ILE A 76 -11.18 10.72 25.65
N VAL A 77 -11.00 11.12 24.38
CA VAL A 77 -9.74 10.93 23.65
C VAL A 77 -8.88 12.19 23.83
N PRO A 78 -7.61 12.06 24.24
CA PRO A 78 -6.73 13.21 24.40
C PRO A 78 -6.51 13.92 23.07
N PHE A 79 -6.59 15.26 23.09
CA PHE A 79 -6.35 16.08 21.91
C PHE A 79 -4.91 15.94 21.42
N SER A 80 -4.74 15.72 20.12
CA SER A 80 -3.43 15.71 19.46
C SER A 80 -3.52 16.31 18.06
N ILE A 81 -2.55 17.15 17.71
CA ILE A 81 -2.43 17.77 16.38
C ILE A 81 -1.82 16.79 15.37
N PHE A 82 -1.09 15.78 15.84
CA PHE A 82 -0.37 14.83 14.99
C PHE A 82 -1.27 14.10 13.97
N PRO A 83 -2.45 13.57 14.32
CA PRO A 83 -3.37 12.94 13.37
C PRO A 83 -3.80 13.88 12.23
N ILE A 84 -3.96 15.19 12.51
CA ILE A 84 -4.36 16.18 11.50
C ILE A 84 -3.22 16.39 10.50
N ILE A 85 -1.98 16.57 10.98
CA ILE A 85 -0.81 16.72 10.11
C ILE A 85 -0.61 15.44 9.27
N ALA A 86 -0.69 14.27 9.90
CA ALA A 86 -0.60 12.99 9.22
C ALA A 86 -1.69 12.82 8.15
N LEU A 87 -2.92 13.26 8.44
CA LEU A 87 -4.02 13.26 7.49
C LEU A 87 -3.73 14.13 6.28
N VAL A 88 -3.34 15.39 6.49
CA VAL A 88 -3.02 16.33 5.41
C VAL A 88 -1.90 15.77 4.53
N LEU A 89 -0.81 15.30 5.13
CA LEU A 89 0.32 14.71 4.40
C LEU A 89 -0.09 13.46 3.61
N THR A 90 -0.93 12.61 4.20
CA THR A 90 -1.39 11.37 3.56
C THR A 90 -2.30 11.67 2.38
N VAL A 91 -3.25 12.59 2.53
CA VAL A 91 -4.12 13.06 1.44
C VAL A 91 -3.28 13.69 0.34
N TYR A 92 -2.31 14.54 0.70
CA TYR A 92 -1.38 15.12 -0.26
C TYR A 92 -0.60 14.04 -1.02
N CYS A 93 -0.09 13.02 -0.31
CA CYS A 93 0.63 11.92 -0.93
C CYS A 93 -0.27 11.06 -1.84
N LEU A 94 -1.52 10.83 -1.46
CA LEU A 94 -2.49 10.07 -2.24
C LEU A 94 -2.93 10.84 -3.49
N HIS A 95 -3.16 12.15 -3.35
CA HIS A 95 -3.47 13.06 -4.44
C HIS A 95 -2.32 13.16 -5.44
N GLN A 96 -1.09 13.34 -4.95
CA GLN A 96 0.11 13.32 -5.79
C GLN A 96 0.25 12.00 -6.54
N ARG A 97 -0.08 10.86 -5.90
CA ARG A 97 -0.08 9.56 -6.58
C ARG A 97 -1.20 9.45 -7.61
N TYR A 98 -2.36 10.02 -7.37
CA TYR A 98 -3.47 10.02 -8.31
C TYR A 98 -3.15 10.84 -9.57
N GLN A 99 -2.54 12.01 -9.42
CA GLN A 99 -2.17 12.87 -10.54
C GLN A 99 -0.99 12.31 -11.36
N ASN A 100 -0.01 11.71 -10.69
CA ASN A 100 1.21 11.25 -11.37
C ASN A 100 1.10 9.82 -11.89
N ARG A 101 -0.01 9.10 -11.69
CA ARG A 101 -0.14 7.69 -12.09
C ARG A 101 -1.53 7.26 -12.48
N THR A 102 -1.60 6.41 -13.51
CA THR A 102 -2.73 5.52 -13.76
C THR A 102 -2.72 4.40 -12.73
N MET A 103 -3.74 4.33 -11.88
CA MET A 103 -3.88 3.22 -10.92
C MET A 103 -4.30 1.95 -11.67
N PRO A 104 -3.61 0.82 -11.48
CA PRO A 104 -4.00 -0.43 -12.11
C PRO A 104 -5.40 -0.87 -11.64
N VAL A 105 -6.17 -1.46 -12.55
CA VAL A 105 -7.57 -1.80 -12.31
C VAL A 105 -7.74 -2.66 -11.04
N GLY A 106 -8.57 -2.15 -10.13
CA GLY A 106 -8.90 -2.74 -8.83
C GLY A 106 -7.89 -2.53 -7.68
N LEU A 107 -6.76 -1.84 -7.89
CA LEU A 107 -5.97 -1.29 -6.77
C LEU A 107 -6.76 -0.26 -5.95
N PRO A 108 -7.60 0.61 -6.54
CA PRO A 108 -8.46 1.53 -5.78
C PRO A 108 -9.39 0.80 -4.81
N GLY A 109 -9.91 -0.37 -5.18
CA GLY A 109 -10.76 -1.18 -4.29
C GLY A 109 -9.98 -1.75 -3.09
N LEU A 110 -8.73 -2.16 -3.28
CA LEU A 110 -7.86 -2.57 -2.16
C LEU A 110 -7.50 -1.38 -1.26
N ALA A 111 -7.21 -0.21 -1.85
CA ALA A 111 -6.93 1.00 -1.10
C ALA A 111 -8.15 1.45 -0.27
N ALA A 112 -9.35 1.42 -0.85
CA ALA A 112 -10.59 1.70 -0.12
C ALA A 112 -10.80 0.71 1.04
N ALA A 113 -10.55 -0.58 0.82
CA ALA A 113 -10.60 -1.57 1.90
C ALA A 113 -9.56 -1.30 2.98
N SER A 114 -8.32 -0.92 2.62
CA SER A 114 -7.29 -0.51 3.59
C SER A 114 -7.67 0.75 4.37
N PHE A 115 -8.34 1.71 3.72
CA PHE A 115 -8.88 2.90 4.39
C PHE A 115 -9.95 2.53 5.42
N ILE A 116 -10.94 1.72 5.04
CA ILE A 116 -12.00 1.24 5.94
C ILE A 116 -11.39 0.44 7.10
N LEU A 117 -10.43 -0.43 6.81
CA LEU A 117 -9.68 -1.16 7.83
C LEU A 117 -9.02 -0.19 8.83
N GLY A 118 -8.42 0.90 8.35
CA GLY A 118 -7.77 1.89 9.21
C GLY A 118 -8.75 2.60 10.15
N VAL A 119 -9.94 2.94 9.64
CA VAL A 119 -11.02 3.50 10.47
C VAL A 119 -11.44 2.49 11.54
N LEU A 120 -11.72 1.23 11.16
CA LEU A 120 -12.17 0.22 12.11
C LEU A 120 -11.11 -0.09 13.18
N LEU A 121 -9.83 -0.20 12.79
CA LEU A 121 -8.74 -0.43 13.73
C LEU A 121 -8.65 0.67 14.79
N TYR A 122 -8.73 1.94 14.40
CA TYR A 122 -8.74 3.03 15.38
C TYR A 122 -9.92 2.91 16.34
N SER A 123 -11.13 2.62 15.82
CA SER A 123 -12.31 2.41 16.67
C SER A 123 -12.17 1.21 17.59
N THR A 124 -11.51 0.12 17.17
CA THR A 124 -11.26 -1.03 18.06
C THR A 124 -10.33 -0.71 19.20
N VAL A 125 -9.25 0.04 18.92
CA VAL A 125 -8.24 0.42 19.92
C VAL A 125 -8.86 1.38 20.93
N VAL A 126 -9.53 2.43 20.47
CA VAL A 126 -10.19 3.40 21.37
C VAL A 126 -11.25 2.73 22.24
N ARG A 127 -12.03 1.79 21.71
CA ARG A 127 -13.02 1.06 22.51
C ARG A 127 -12.41 0.00 23.43
N ALA A 128 -11.18 -0.43 23.17
CA ALA A 128 -10.43 -1.30 24.08
C ALA A 128 -9.79 -0.52 25.22
N GLU A 129 -9.28 0.68 24.95
CA GLU A 129 -8.73 1.61 25.95
C GLU A 129 -9.84 2.25 26.80
N TYR A 130 -10.98 2.56 26.20
CA TYR A 130 -12.13 3.21 26.83
C TYR A 130 -13.39 2.37 26.63
N PRO A 131 -13.61 1.32 27.46
CA PRO A 131 -14.75 0.42 27.33
C PRO A 131 -16.11 1.12 27.50
N ASP A 132 -16.14 2.29 28.13
CA ASP A 132 -17.35 3.11 28.35
C ASP A 132 -17.98 3.63 27.04
N ILE A 133 -17.21 3.69 25.95
CA ILE A 133 -17.67 4.09 24.61
C ILE A 133 -18.51 2.98 23.95
N GLY A 134 -18.48 1.77 24.50
CA GLY A 134 -19.24 0.60 24.06
C GLY A 134 -18.37 -0.44 23.34
N SER A 135 -18.97 -1.59 23.03
CA SER A 135 -18.27 -2.82 22.61
C SER A 135 -17.33 -2.66 21.41
N ASN A 136 -16.12 -3.21 21.55
CA ASN A 136 -15.13 -3.34 20.48
C ASN A 136 -15.34 -4.57 19.57
N PHE A 137 -16.26 -5.47 19.94
CA PHE A 137 -16.39 -6.79 19.30
C PHE A 137 -16.71 -6.69 17.81
N LEU A 138 -17.74 -5.92 17.46
CA LEU A 138 -18.17 -5.73 16.08
C LEU A 138 -17.06 -5.12 15.19
N PRO A 139 -16.46 -3.96 15.53
CA PRO A 139 -15.38 -3.41 14.72
C PRO A 139 -14.12 -4.31 14.69
N ALA A 140 -13.86 -5.11 15.73
CA ALA A 140 -12.74 -6.05 15.77
C ALA A 140 -12.95 -7.21 14.79
N VAL A 141 -14.12 -7.85 14.82
CA VAL A 141 -14.47 -8.95 13.89
C VAL A 141 -14.41 -8.46 12.44
N LEU A 142 -14.97 -7.28 12.15
CA LEU A 142 -14.91 -6.69 10.80
C LEU A 142 -13.48 -6.38 10.36
N SER A 143 -12.63 -5.89 11.27
CA SER A 143 -11.20 -5.63 10.98
C SER A 143 -10.46 -6.91 10.60
N VAL A 144 -10.65 -7.99 11.36
CA VAL A 144 -10.02 -9.29 11.08
C VAL A 144 -10.49 -9.85 9.74
N ALA A 145 -11.80 -9.81 9.47
CA ALA A 145 -12.36 -10.25 8.20
C ALA A 145 -11.79 -9.45 7.01
N LEU A 146 -11.65 -8.13 7.16
CA LEU A 146 -11.05 -7.27 6.13
C LEU A 146 -9.56 -7.54 5.91
N VAL A 147 -8.78 -7.76 6.98
CA VAL A 147 -7.35 -8.14 6.84
C VAL A 147 -7.23 -9.43 6.04
N PHE A 148 -8.05 -10.45 6.36
CA PHE A 148 -8.05 -11.71 5.63
C PHE A 148 -8.47 -11.54 4.17
N TRP A 149 -9.49 -10.72 3.90
CA TRP A 149 -9.93 -10.40 2.54
C TRP A 149 -8.86 -9.64 1.74
N ILE A 150 -8.24 -8.61 2.30
CA ILE A 150 -7.16 -7.85 1.66
C ILE A 150 -5.97 -8.78 1.39
N GLY A 151 -5.58 -9.60 2.37
CA GLY A 151 -4.48 -10.55 2.24
C GLY A 151 -4.72 -11.61 1.16
N SER A 152 -5.90 -12.23 1.14
CA SER A 152 -6.27 -13.21 0.12
C SER A 152 -6.35 -12.56 -1.27
N ARG A 153 -6.96 -11.38 -1.41
CA ARG A 153 -7.05 -10.65 -2.68
C ARG A 153 -5.67 -10.22 -3.20
N MET A 154 -4.76 -9.80 -2.31
CA MET A 154 -3.37 -9.51 -2.68
C MET A 154 -2.62 -10.77 -3.14
N ARG A 155 -2.89 -11.93 -2.53
CA ARG A 155 -2.30 -13.21 -2.96
C ARG A 155 -2.84 -13.65 -4.31
N SER A 156 -4.15 -13.55 -4.55
CA SER A 156 -4.76 -13.87 -5.86
C SER A 156 -4.24 -12.98 -6.98
N ARG A 157 -3.89 -11.72 -6.70
CA ARG A 157 -3.23 -10.84 -7.67
C ARG A 157 -1.81 -11.30 -8.01
N LYS A 158 -1.07 -11.85 -7.02
CA LYS A 158 0.27 -12.39 -7.27
C LYS A 158 0.24 -13.64 -8.16
N SER A 159 -0.82 -14.45 -8.10
CA SER A 159 -0.96 -15.68 -8.90
C SER A 159 -1.51 -15.46 -10.32
N GLN A 160 -2.00 -14.26 -10.65
CA GLN A 160 -2.49 -13.92 -12.00
C GLN A 160 -1.41 -13.33 -12.92
N LEU A 161 -0.19 -13.11 -12.40
CA LEU A 161 0.97 -12.89 -13.25
C LEU A 161 1.54 -14.29 -13.58
N PRO A 162 1.54 -14.73 -14.85
CA PRO A 162 2.17 -16.00 -15.23
C PRO A 162 3.65 -15.93 -14.86
N GLU A 163 4.19 -16.99 -14.26
CA GLU A 163 5.58 -17.07 -13.79
C GLU A 163 6.58 -16.57 -14.83
#